data_AF-A0A923RLP2-F1
#
_entry.id   AF-A0A923RLP2-F1
#
_cell.length_a   1.000
_cell.length_b   1.000
_cell.length_c   1.000
_cell.angle_alpha   90.00
_cell.angle_beta   90.00
_cell.angle_gamma   90.00
#
_symmetry.space_group_name_H-M   'P 1'
#
loop_
_entity.id
_entity.type
_entity.pdbx_description
1 polymer ?
#
loop_
_entity_poly.entity_id
_entity_poly.type
_entity_poly.pdbx_seq_one_letter_code
_entity_poly.pdbx_strand_id
1 'polypeptide(L)'
;MKKKRIKLLAGLLTAAMALSLGGCGKKSGAENGTERTEAETKTETNDTANVSDSVDEAASTDSDSNASAELSFADLQYVDFTFSSGAGAWSTQLNIHADGSFSGEYWDMDMGSSGDGYPNGTQYGNTFTGTFTDLKKVNDYTWSMKLDKINYTYEIGKEEILDQMLYSYTEAYGLDGADEIEIYLPGAPIDQLPEEFLQWACSNYDRLEAEENGLPCYGLYNVEGAEGFSGYDFIDTAVEYVGNAAKADQEIVRSLQEDPSLTQGDMNVKSKERYDNWDAALNLVWYQLKMKGVLKEDDMEQLLTEQREWIKEKEEAAQKAGEGSEGGSIWACLVNDKAAELTKDRTYVLLNILLEAAGREPVTAQ
;
A
#
# COMPACT_ATOMS: atom_id res chain seq x y z
N MET A 1 13.54 -27.46 -14.33
CA MET A 1 13.04 -26.07 -14.31
C MET A 1 12.08 -25.92 -13.14
N LYS A 2 12.51 -25.27 -12.06
CA LYS A 2 11.70 -25.10 -10.83
C LYS A 2 10.73 -23.92 -11.05
N LYS A 3 9.43 -24.17 -10.96
CA LYS A 3 8.39 -23.12 -10.98
C LYS A 3 8.58 -22.23 -9.74
N LYS A 4 8.93 -20.95 -9.94
CA LYS A 4 8.85 -19.93 -8.88
C LYS A 4 7.36 -19.75 -8.57
N ARG A 5 6.95 -20.02 -7.33
CA ARG A 5 5.63 -19.63 -6.82
C ARG A 5 5.72 -18.16 -6.45
N ILE A 6 5.06 -17.30 -7.22
CA ILE A 6 4.83 -15.90 -6.85
C ILE A 6 3.90 -15.96 -5.63
N LYS A 7 4.40 -15.54 -4.47
CA LYS A 7 3.55 -15.30 -3.30
C LYS A 7 2.97 -13.91 -3.49
N LEU A 8 1.69 -13.80 -3.82
CA LEU A 8 0.96 -12.54 -3.63
C LEU A 8 0.96 -12.27 -2.11
N LEU A 9 1.62 -11.19 -1.68
CA LEU A 9 1.39 -10.63 -0.36
C LEU A 9 0.00 -9.98 -0.39
N ALA A 10 -1.00 -10.70 0.10
CA ALA A 10 -2.23 -10.08 0.56
C ALA A 10 -1.89 -9.32 1.85
N GLY A 11 -1.55 -8.03 1.72
CA GLY A 11 -1.53 -7.11 2.85
C GLY A 11 -2.95 -7.02 3.42
N LEU A 12 -3.11 -7.51 4.65
CA LEU A 12 -4.34 -7.36 5.42
C LEU A 12 -4.54 -5.88 5.76
N LEU A 13 -5.30 -5.17 4.93
CA LEU A 13 -5.95 -3.92 5.29
C LEU A 13 -7.10 -4.23 6.25
N THR A 14 -6.78 -4.41 7.53
CA THR A 14 -7.79 -4.44 8.60
C THR A 14 -8.01 -3.02 9.11
N ALA A 15 -8.87 -2.27 8.42
CA ALA A 15 -9.60 -1.18 9.05
C ALA A 15 -10.94 -1.76 9.53
N ALA A 16 -11.11 -1.93 10.84
CA ALA A 16 -12.38 -2.32 11.44
C ALA A 16 -12.65 -1.49 12.69
N MET A 17 -13.55 -0.50 12.55
CA MET A 17 -14.24 0.12 13.67
C MET A 17 -15.57 -0.63 13.93
N ALA A 18 -15.92 -0.72 15.21
CA ALA A 18 -16.78 -1.71 15.87
C ALA A 18 -18.27 -1.79 15.46
N LEU A 19 -18.87 -3.00 15.62
CA LEU A 19 -19.95 -3.27 16.59
C LEU A 19 -20.45 -4.73 16.57
N SER A 20 -20.43 -5.34 17.76
CA SER A 20 -21.44 -6.25 18.34
C SER A 20 -21.34 -7.79 18.17
N LEU A 21 -21.34 -8.43 19.36
CA LEU A 21 -21.89 -9.74 19.75
C LEU A 21 -21.09 -11.04 19.49
N GLY A 22 -20.49 -11.54 20.58
CA GLY A 22 -20.78 -12.89 21.09
C GLY A 22 -19.72 -13.97 20.88
N GLY A 23 -19.27 -14.57 21.99
CA GLY A 23 -18.89 -15.99 22.02
C GLY A 23 -17.45 -16.32 22.39
N CYS A 24 -17.17 -16.36 23.70
CA CYS A 24 -16.01 -17.04 24.27
C CYS A 24 -15.96 -18.53 23.87
N GLY A 25 -14.81 -18.99 23.38
CA GLY A 25 -14.52 -20.40 23.09
C GLY A 25 -13.05 -20.76 23.34
N LYS A 26 -12.73 -21.00 24.62
CA LYS A 26 -11.57 -21.70 25.23
C LYS A 26 -10.39 -22.20 24.36
N LYS A 27 -9.20 -21.80 24.83
CA LYS A 27 -7.87 -22.38 24.64
C LYS A 27 -7.75 -23.86 25.05
N SER A 28 -6.89 -24.59 24.33
CA SER A 28 -5.87 -25.53 24.83
C SER A 28 -4.83 -25.65 23.71
N GLY A 29 -3.53 -25.39 23.86
CA GLY A 29 -2.63 -25.70 24.97
C GLY A 29 -1.81 -26.92 24.60
N ALA A 30 -0.53 -26.74 24.21
CA ALA A 30 0.55 -27.71 24.44
C ALA A 30 1.89 -27.16 23.94
N GLU A 31 2.82 -27.07 24.89
CA GLU A 31 4.23 -26.72 24.78
C GLU A 31 5.09 -27.88 24.25
N ASN A 32 6.29 -27.51 23.81
CA ASN A 32 7.62 -28.16 23.90
C ASN A 32 8.34 -27.97 22.56
N GLY A 33 9.56 -27.46 22.49
CA GLY A 33 10.61 -27.35 23.49
C GLY A 33 11.92 -27.82 22.84
N THR A 34 13.03 -27.22 23.27
CA THR A 34 14.44 -27.67 23.13
C THR A 34 15.26 -27.07 21.97
N GLU A 35 16.09 -26.07 22.34
CA GLU A 35 17.57 -26.03 22.27
C GLU A 35 18.27 -26.85 21.15
N ARG A 36 19.30 -26.38 20.43
CA ARG A 36 20.49 -25.65 20.90
C ARG A 36 21.43 -25.31 19.72
N THR A 37 22.25 -24.29 19.97
CA THR A 37 23.67 -24.07 19.55
C THR A 37 24.04 -23.46 18.19
N GLU A 38 24.68 -22.30 18.34
CA GLU A 38 25.61 -21.56 17.49
C GLU A 38 26.76 -22.39 16.90
N ALA A 39 27.27 -21.96 15.74
CA ALA A 39 28.71 -21.80 15.51
C ALA A 39 28.96 -20.96 14.25
N GLU A 40 29.63 -19.82 14.45
CA GLU A 40 30.30 -19.02 13.43
C GLU A 40 31.45 -19.81 12.77
N THR A 41 31.78 -19.48 11.52
CA THR A 41 33.19 -19.37 11.11
C THR A 41 33.34 -18.37 9.96
N LYS A 42 34.19 -17.35 10.20
CA LYS A 42 34.94 -16.52 9.23
C LYS A 42 35.84 -17.46 8.39
N THR A 43 36.47 -17.16 7.26
CA THR A 43 36.99 -15.98 6.54
C THR A 43 37.57 -16.61 5.26
N GLU A 44 37.66 -15.88 4.15
CA GLU A 44 38.93 -15.75 3.43
C GLU A 44 38.84 -14.73 2.28
N THR A 45 39.83 -13.85 2.32
CA THR A 45 40.25 -12.80 1.40
C THR A 45 40.87 -13.35 0.12
N ASN A 46 40.80 -12.60 -0.97
CA ASN A 46 41.96 -12.44 -1.85
C ASN A 46 41.90 -11.13 -2.64
N ASP A 47 42.96 -10.35 -2.49
CA ASP A 47 43.36 -9.20 -3.30
C ASP A 47 43.71 -9.62 -4.74
N THR A 48 43.45 -8.76 -5.72
CA THR A 48 44.51 -8.32 -6.63
C THR A 48 44.14 -6.99 -7.31
N ALA A 49 45.14 -6.12 -7.39
CA ALA A 49 45.06 -4.73 -7.84
C ALA A 49 45.25 -4.52 -9.35
N ASN A 50 44.83 -3.33 -9.77
CA ASN A 50 45.48 -2.43 -10.73
C ASN A 50 45.11 -2.57 -12.22
N VAL A 51 44.56 -1.51 -12.82
CA VAL A 51 45.25 -0.58 -13.75
C VAL A 51 44.31 0.56 -14.14
N SER A 52 44.86 1.77 -14.11
CA SER A 52 44.37 3.07 -14.57
C SER A 52 44.09 3.15 -16.08
N ASP A 53 43.13 3.97 -16.52
CA ASP A 53 43.47 5.14 -17.35
C ASP A 53 42.33 6.18 -17.40
N SER A 54 42.77 7.42 -17.58
CA SER A 54 42.02 8.68 -17.50
C SER A 54 41.60 9.23 -18.88
N VAL A 55 40.66 10.20 -18.84
CA VAL A 55 40.33 11.27 -19.83
C VAL A 55 39.80 10.80 -21.21
N ASP A 56 38.84 11.43 -21.88
CA ASP A 56 38.52 12.86 -21.93
C ASP A 56 37.09 13.13 -22.46
N GLU A 57 36.69 14.36 -22.21
CA GLU A 57 35.47 15.12 -22.46
C GLU A 57 35.00 15.17 -23.94
N ALA A 58 33.68 15.03 -24.15
CA ALA A 58 33.01 15.54 -25.34
C ALA A 58 31.61 16.05 -24.95
N ALA A 59 31.54 17.36 -24.74
CA ALA A 59 30.31 18.11 -24.59
C ALA A 59 29.42 17.96 -25.83
N SER A 60 28.23 17.40 -25.65
CA SER A 60 27.09 17.57 -26.53
C SER A 60 26.04 18.39 -25.79
N THR A 61 25.93 19.66 -26.15
CA THR A 61 24.74 20.48 -25.92
C THR A 61 23.56 19.86 -26.65
N ASP A 62 22.77 19.06 -25.93
CA ASP A 62 21.40 18.79 -26.31
C ASP A 62 20.47 19.64 -25.44
N SER A 63 19.78 20.53 -26.13
CA SER A 63 18.64 21.27 -25.63
C SER A 63 17.47 20.30 -25.44
N ASP A 64 17.44 19.61 -24.31
CA ASP A 64 16.19 18.98 -23.85
C ASP A 64 15.42 20.00 -23.02
N SER A 65 14.51 20.68 -23.71
CA SER A 65 13.35 21.30 -23.11
C SER A 65 12.43 20.19 -22.59
N ASN A 66 12.84 19.52 -21.52
CA ASN A 66 11.94 18.81 -20.63
C ASN A 66 11.94 19.62 -19.34
N ALA A 67 11.05 20.61 -19.27
CA ALA A 67 10.72 21.17 -17.97
C ALA A 67 10.11 20.02 -17.17
N SER A 68 10.94 19.29 -16.40
CA SER A 68 10.46 18.37 -15.39
C SER A 68 9.46 19.18 -14.58
N ALA A 69 8.19 18.78 -14.58
CA ALA A 69 7.19 19.44 -13.75
C ALA A 69 7.77 19.55 -12.34
N GLU A 70 7.87 20.77 -11.82
CA GLU A 70 8.36 20.99 -10.45
C GLU A 70 7.37 20.33 -9.49
N LEU A 71 7.88 19.53 -8.56
CA LEU A 71 7.07 18.86 -7.55
C LEU A 71 6.28 19.89 -6.75
N SER A 72 5.01 19.60 -6.53
CA SER A 72 4.11 20.38 -5.71
C SER A 72 3.45 19.52 -4.63
N PHE A 73 2.85 20.16 -3.62
CA PHE A 73 2.03 19.44 -2.65
C PHE A 73 0.83 18.71 -3.29
N ALA A 74 0.35 19.18 -4.45
CA ALA A 74 -0.70 18.50 -5.19
C ALA A 74 -0.24 17.16 -5.76
N ASP A 75 1.05 16.97 -6.03
CA ASP A 75 1.57 15.67 -6.46
C ASP A 75 1.67 14.70 -5.27
N LEU A 76 2.07 15.22 -4.10
CA LEU A 76 2.19 14.45 -2.87
C LEU A 76 0.84 14.04 -2.27
N GLN A 77 -0.28 14.62 -2.73
CA GLN A 77 -1.61 14.30 -2.19
C GLN A 77 -2.05 12.85 -2.46
N TYR A 78 -1.40 12.19 -3.41
CA TYR A 78 -1.67 10.80 -3.78
C TYR A 78 -0.75 9.81 -3.04
N VAL A 79 0.13 10.28 -2.16
CA VAL A 79 1.14 9.46 -1.49
C VAL A 79 0.72 9.15 -0.05
N ASP A 80 0.67 7.86 0.28
CA ASP A 80 0.49 7.34 1.63
C ASP A 80 1.86 7.14 2.28
N PHE A 81 2.24 8.01 3.22
CA PHE A 81 3.49 7.88 3.96
C PHE A 81 3.30 7.03 5.21
N THR A 82 4.18 6.05 5.40
CA THR A 82 4.18 5.12 6.53
C THR A 82 5.57 5.04 7.14
N PHE A 83 5.65 5.26 8.45
CA PHE A 83 6.81 5.00 9.28
C PHE A 83 6.51 3.84 10.22
N SER A 84 7.29 2.78 10.09
CA SER A 84 7.26 1.62 10.97
C SER A 84 8.59 0.87 10.85
N SER A 85 8.86 -0.06 11.77
CA SER A 85 10.04 -0.94 11.67
C SER A 85 9.78 -2.24 10.89
N GLY A 86 8.55 -2.46 10.40
CA GLY A 86 8.10 -3.75 9.88
C GLY A 86 7.95 -4.86 10.94
N ALA A 87 8.28 -4.57 12.20
CA ALA A 87 8.11 -5.44 13.36
C ALA A 87 7.40 -4.70 14.50
N GLY A 88 6.61 -5.44 15.28
CA GLY A 88 5.74 -4.83 16.31
C GLY A 88 4.41 -4.35 15.73
N ALA A 89 3.51 -3.92 16.61
CA ALA A 89 2.15 -3.50 16.26
C ALA A 89 2.02 -1.98 16.33
N TRP A 90 2.94 -1.28 15.66
CA TRP A 90 2.99 0.18 15.65
C TRP A 90 3.23 0.76 14.25
N SER A 91 2.75 1.97 14.03
CA SER A 91 3.00 2.75 12.81
C SER A 91 2.65 4.21 13.03
N THR A 92 3.38 5.11 12.37
CA THR A 92 2.90 6.46 12.07
C THR A 92 2.53 6.52 10.59
N GLN A 93 1.34 7.02 10.27
CA GLN A 93 0.86 7.20 8.90
C GLN A 93 0.43 8.64 8.70
N LEU A 94 0.74 9.21 7.54
CA LEU A 94 0.30 10.56 7.19
C LEU A 94 0.03 10.70 5.70
N ASN A 95 -0.90 11.61 5.39
CA ASN A 95 -1.25 12.04 4.05
C ASN A 95 -1.16 13.56 3.95
N ILE A 96 -0.43 14.02 2.94
CA ILE A 96 -0.31 15.44 2.61
C ILE A 96 -1.49 15.82 1.70
N HIS A 97 -1.98 17.05 1.80
CA HIS A 97 -3.03 17.60 0.94
C HIS A 97 -2.41 18.60 -0.05
N ALA A 98 -3.15 18.92 -1.11
CA ALA A 98 -2.66 19.77 -2.19
C ALA A 98 -2.22 21.19 -1.75
N ASP A 99 -2.67 21.67 -0.59
CA ASP A 99 -2.32 22.97 -0.02
C ASP A 99 -1.15 22.90 0.99
N GLY A 100 -0.54 21.73 1.18
CA GLY A 100 0.53 21.49 2.15
C GLY A 100 0.04 21.18 3.57
N SER A 101 -1.26 21.26 3.85
CA SER A 101 -1.82 20.69 5.08
C SER A 101 -1.68 19.17 5.07
N PHE A 102 -1.64 18.53 6.24
CA PHE A 102 -1.60 17.07 6.32
C PHE A 102 -2.43 16.57 7.49
N SER A 103 -2.80 15.29 7.42
CA SER A 103 -3.44 14.56 8.51
C SER A 103 -2.78 13.19 8.66
N GLY A 104 -2.85 12.63 9.86
CA GLY A 104 -2.23 11.35 10.15
C GLY A 104 -2.62 10.77 11.49
N GLU A 105 -2.12 9.57 11.74
CA GLU A 105 -2.25 8.86 13.01
C GLU A 105 -0.97 8.13 13.35
N TYR A 106 -0.66 8.12 14.64
CA TYR A 106 0.34 7.26 15.24
C TYR A 106 -0.37 6.29 16.18
N TRP A 107 -0.01 5.02 16.12
CA TRP A 107 -0.39 4.03 17.11
C TRP A 107 0.76 3.07 17.41
N ASP A 108 0.82 2.61 18.65
CA ASP A 108 1.65 1.49 19.11
C ASP A 108 0.83 0.66 20.11
N MET A 109 0.61 -0.61 19.76
CA MET A 109 -0.18 -1.54 20.55
C MET A 109 0.72 -2.44 21.39
N ASP A 110 0.80 -2.15 22.70
CA ASP A 110 1.48 -3.01 23.67
C ASP A 110 0.46 -3.83 24.47
N MET A 111 0.19 -5.03 23.98
CA MET A 111 -0.69 -6.01 24.65
C MET A 111 -0.10 -6.55 25.97
N GLY A 112 1.20 -6.36 26.21
CA GLY A 112 1.88 -6.75 27.45
C GLY A 112 1.74 -5.72 28.56
N SER A 113 1.63 -4.44 28.21
CA SER A 113 1.36 -3.33 29.12
C SER A 113 -0.11 -3.33 29.54
N SER A 114 -0.46 -4.15 30.53
CA SER A 114 -1.83 -4.31 31.05
C SER A 114 -1.91 -4.08 32.55
N GLY A 115 -3.10 -3.74 33.05
CA GLY A 115 -3.31 -3.44 34.46
C GLY A 115 -4.77 -3.46 34.90
N ASP A 116 -5.01 -3.02 36.13
CA ASP A 116 -6.33 -2.98 36.73
C ASP A 116 -7.28 -2.09 35.91
N GLY A 117 -8.34 -2.68 35.36
CA GLY A 117 -9.30 -1.99 34.50
C GLY A 117 -8.97 -2.01 33.01
N TYR A 118 -7.75 -2.37 32.62
CA TYR A 118 -7.31 -2.49 31.23
C TYR A 118 -6.53 -3.79 30.94
N PRO A 119 -7.16 -4.97 31.14
CA PRO A 119 -6.52 -6.27 30.89
C PRO A 119 -6.14 -6.52 29.42
N ASN A 120 -6.66 -5.73 28.47
CA ASN A 120 -6.42 -5.93 27.04
C ASN A 120 -5.21 -5.14 26.52
N GLY A 121 -4.36 -4.59 27.39
CA GLY A 121 -3.14 -3.89 27.00
C GLY A 121 -3.28 -2.38 26.95
N THR A 122 -2.26 -1.73 26.39
CA THR A 122 -2.17 -0.28 26.25
C THR A 122 -1.92 0.06 24.78
N GLN A 123 -2.70 1.00 24.25
CA GLN A 123 -2.42 1.65 22.98
C GLN A 123 -1.81 3.03 23.26
N TYR A 124 -0.61 3.26 22.76
CA TYR A 124 -0.02 4.59 22.68
C TYR A 124 -0.37 5.19 21.33
N GLY A 125 -0.62 6.48 21.25
CA GLY A 125 -0.81 7.13 19.95
C GLY A 125 -1.79 8.29 19.96
N ASN A 126 -1.93 8.94 18.81
CA ASN A 126 -2.82 10.07 18.63
C ASN A 126 -3.13 10.26 17.14
N THR A 127 -4.24 10.94 16.86
CA THR A 127 -4.51 11.49 15.53
C THR A 127 -4.03 12.92 15.49
N PHE A 128 -3.48 13.35 14.36
CA PHE A 128 -2.88 14.66 14.23
C PHE A 128 -3.17 15.30 12.88
N THR A 129 -3.04 16.62 12.86
CA THR A 129 -3.09 17.45 11.66
C THR A 129 -1.95 18.45 11.69
N GLY A 130 -1.48 18.90 10.54
CA GLY A 130 -0.40 19.87 10.49
C GLY A 130 -0.30 20.60 9.17
N THR A 131 0.79 21.33 8.99
CA THR A 131 1.06 22.05 7.75
C THR A 131 2.55 22.01 7.45
N PHE A 132 2.89 21.52 6.26
CA PHE A 132 4.19 21.72 5.65
C PHE A 132 4.17 22.98 4.81
N THR A 133 5.30 23.69 4.78
CA THR A 133 5.48 24.92 4.02
C THR A 133 6.83 24.91 3.31
N ASP A 134 7.10 25.93 2.49
CA ASP A 134 8.45 26.17 1.98
C ASP A 134 9.04 25.02 1.14
N LEU A 135 8.20 24.25 0.42
CA LEU A 135 8.64 23.19 -0.49
C LEU A 135 9.59 23.74 -1.56
N LYS A 136 10.84 23.26 -1.55
CA LYS A 136 11.95 23.74 -2.38
C LYS A 136 12.74 22.57 -2.94
N LYS A 137 13.09 22.64 -4.23
CA LYS A 137 13.99 21.67 -4.86
C LYS A 137 15.39 21.82 -4.29
N VAL A 138 15.98 20.72 -3.82
CA VAL A 138 17.38 20.64 -3.36
C VAL A 138 18.26 20.13 -4.49
N ASN A 139 17.86 19.01 -5.10
CA ASN A 139 18.49 18.41 -6.28
C ASN A 139 17.42 17.69 -7.12
N ASP A 140 17.81 16.88 -8.10
CA ASP A 140 16.85 16.20 -9.00
C ASP A 140 15.96 15.16 -8.31
N TYR A 141 16.37 14.62 -7.16
CA TYR A 141 15.64 13.59 -6.41
C TYR A 141 15.23 14.03 -5.00
N THR A 142 15.72 15.16 -4.50
CA THR A 142 15.47 15.64 -3.15
C THR A 142 14.78 16.99 -3.17
N TRP A 143 13.73 17.09 -2.37
CA TRP A 143 13.03 18.33 -2.03
C TRP A 143 13.07 18.53 -0.52
N SER A 144 13.11 19.77 -0.07
CA SER A 144 13.07 20.13 1.35
C SER A 144 11.82 20.98 1.62
N MET A 145 11.20 20.77 2.77
CA MET A 145 10.04 21.53 3.27
C MET A 145 10.14 21.71 4.78
N LYS A 146 9.38 22.66 5.32
CA LYS A 146 9.35 22.97 6.75
C LYS A 146 8.08 22.48 7.40
N LEU A 147 8.20 21.85 8.57
CA LEU A 147 7.06 21.65 9.46
C LEU A 147 6.71 22.97 10.15
N ASP A 148 5.63 23.64 9.73
CA ASP A 148 5.17 24.90 10.34
C ASP A 148 4.47 24.63 11.68
N LYS A 149 3.55 23.65 11.69
CA LYS A 149 2.80 23.28 12.88
C LYS A 149 2.29 21.85 12.81
N ILE A 150 2.12 21.26 13.99
CA ILE A 150 1.39 20.01 14.22
C ILE A 150 0.43 20.20 15.40
N ASN A 151 -0.77 19.65 15.28
CA ASN A 151 -1.82 19.69 16.29
C ASN A 151 -2.34 18.28 16.52
N TYR A 152 -2.59 17.96 17.78
CA TYR A 152 -3.08 16.65 18.20
C TYR A 152 -4.55 16.73 18.60
N THR A 153 -5.32 15.70 18.23
CA THR A 153 -6.75 15.62 18.57
C THR A 153 -6.97 15.52 20.08
N TYR A 154 -6.16 14.71 20.74
CA TYR A 154 -6.19 14.52 22.18
C TYR A 154 -5.00 15.21 22.84
N GLU A 155 -5.21 15.75 24.04
CA GLU A 155 -4.16 16.35 24.85
C GLU A 155 -3.03 15.34 25.13
N ILE A 156 -1.80 15.73 24.84
CA ILE A 156 -0.62 14.89 25.08
C ILE A 156 -0.49 14.59 26.58
N GLY A 157 -0.26 13.32 26.90
CA GLY A 157 -0.19 12.81 28.27
C GLY A 157 -1.54 12.51 28.91
N LYS A 158 -2.67 12.77 28.23
CA LYS A 158 -3.98 12.28 28.67
C LYS A 158 -3.99 10.75 28.56
N GLU A 159 -4.62 10.11 29.54
CA GLU A 159 -4.92 8.68 29.52
C GLU A 159 -6.40 8.43 29.75
N GLU A 160 -6.97 7.42 29.08
CA GLU A 160 -8.31 6.93 29.35
C GLU A 160 -8.48 5.45 29.07
N ILE A 161 -9.35 4.78 29.84
CA ILE A 161 -9.65 3.36 29.65
C ILE A 161 -10.95 3.23 28.85
N LEU A 162 -10.86 2.59 27.68
CA LEU A 162 -12.00 2.29 26.81
C LEU A 162 -11.95 0.81 26.43
N ASP A 163 -13.09 0.13 26.52
CA ASP A 163 -13.21 -1.30 26.16
C ASP A 163 -12.12 -2.21 26.77
N GLN A 164 -11.77 -1.96 28.04
CA GLN A 164 -10.76 -2.70 28.80
C GLN A 164 -9.32 -2.57 28.24
N MET A 165 -9.05 -1.50 27.49
CA MET A 165 -7.72 -1.11 27.00
C MET A 165 -7.40 0.31 27.49
N LEU A 166 -6.15 0.57 27.85
CA LEU A 166 -5.67 1.90 28.20
C LEU A 166 -5.23 2.62 26.92
N TYR A 167 -5.76 3.80 26.66
CA TYR A 167 -5.31 4.69 25.60
C TYR A 167 -4.45 5.78 26.23
N SER A 168 -3.20 5.87 25.80
CA SER A 168 -2.23 6.88 26.25
C SER A 168 -1.86 7.78 25.08
N TYR A 169 -2.28 9.05 25.15
CA TYR A 169 -2.15 9.97 24.02
C TYR A 169 -0.77 10.60 23.97
N THR A 170 0.00 10.28 22.93
CA THR A 170 1.41 10.66 22.77
C THR A 170 1.63 11.45 21.50
N GLU A 171 2.82 12.06 21.36
CA GLU A 171 3.23 12.72 20.12
C GLU A 171 3.43 11.69 19.00
N ALA A 172 3.35 12.13 17.75
CA ALA A 172 3.52 11.29 16.58
C ALA A 172 4.99 10.91 16.42
N TYR A 173 5.31 9.64 16.66
CA TYR A 173 6.68 9.17 16.51
C TYR A 173 7.16 9.33 15.06
N GLY A 174 8.35 9.91 14.88
CA GLY A 174 8.95 10.19 13.59
C GLY A 174 8.63 11.59 13.04
N LEU A 175 7.80 12.36 13.74
CA LEU A 175 7.61 13.80 13.50
C LEU A 175 7.89 14.64 14.74
N ASP A 176 8.23 14.01 15.87
CA ASP A 176 8.60 14.70 17.09
C ASP A 176 9.90 15.47 16.89
N GLY A 177 9.89 16.75 17.28
CA GLY A 177 11.05 17.64 17.14
C GLY A 177 11.42 18.05 15.71
N ALA A 178 10.63 17.69 14.70
CA ALA A 178 10.90 18.03 13.30
C ALA A 178 10.81 19.55 13.02
N ASP A 179 11.76 20.09 12.25
CA ASP A 179 11.69 21.41 11.59
C ASP A 179 11.87 21.21 10.08
N GLU A 180 12.94 20.56 9.65
CA GLU A 180 13.22 20.28 8.24
C GLU A 180 12.81 18.84 7.87
N ILE A 181 11.98 18.74 6.84
CA ILE A 181 11.60 17.46 6.24
C ILE A 181 12.14 17.40 4.81
N GLU A 182 12.84 16.32 4.49
CA GLU A 182 13.22 16.01 3.12
C GLU A 182 12.25 15.01 2.48
N ILE A 183 11.88 15.27 1.23
CA ILE A 183 11.17 14.34 0.36
C ILE A 183 12.16 13.78 -0.66
N TYR A 184 12.24 12.45 -0.72
CA TYR A 184 12.99 11.74 -1.74
C TYR A 184 12.03 11.18 -2.80
N LEU A 185 12.34 11.43 -4.07
CA LEU A 185 11.54 10.93 -5.17
C LEU A 185 11.89 9.47 -5.50
N PRO A 186 10.94 8.67 -6.01
CA PRO A 186 11.24 7.38 -6.61
C PRO A 186 12.35 7.50 -7.66
N GLY A 187 13.27 6.53 -7.69
CA GLY A 187 14.46 6.51 -8.52
C GLY A 187 15.68 7.22 -7.91
N ALA A 188 15.55 7.80 -6.71
CA ALA A 188 16.69 8.42 -6.01
C ALA A 188 17.85 7.42 -5.84
N PRO A 189 19.11 7.77 -6.20
CA PRO A 189 20.26 6.91 -5.97
C PRO A 189 20.44 6.64 -4.48
N ILE A 190 20.44 5.36 -4.08
CA ILE A 190 20.49 4.95 -2.67
C ILE A 190 21.76 5.45 -1.97
N ASP A 191 22.88 5.52 -2.68
CA ASP A 191 24.16 6.01 -2.16
C ASP A 191 24.19 7.52 -1.89
N GLN A 192 23.17 8.26 -2.31
CA GLN A 192 22.99 9.69 -2.05
C GLN A 192 22.02 10.00 -0.90
N LEU A 193 21.38 8.97 -0.33
CA LEU A 193 20.41 9.13 0.76
C LEU A 193 21.07 8.93 2.14
N PRO A 194 20.58 9.58 3.20
CA PRO A 194 21.10 9.39 4.56
C PRO A 194 21.01 7.93 5.02
N GLU A 195 22.05 7.44 5.69
CA GLU A 195 22.07 6.06 6.19
C GLU A 195 20.96 5.82 7.21
N GLU A 196 20.66 6.81 8.03
CA GLU A 196 19.59 6.79 9.03
C GLU A 196 18.22 6.68 8.37
N PHE A 197 17.95 7.46 7.31
CA PHE A 197 16.74 7.31 6.51
C PHE A 197 16.62 5.87 5.96
N LEU A 198 17.70 5.37 5.37
CA LEU A 198 17.72 4.04 4.78
C LEU A 198 17.47 2.96 5.83
N GLN A 199 17.96 3.07 7.07
CA GLN A 199 17.69 2.09 8.12
C GLN A 199 16.20 1.90 8.39
N TRP A 200 15.41 2.96 8.26
CA TRP A 200 13.95 2.91 8.42
C TRP A 200 13.25 2.47 7.13
N ALA A 201 13.50 3.19 6.04
CA ALA A 201 12.80 2.98 4.78
C ALA A 201 13.15 1.62 4.12
N CYS A 202 14.37 1.10 4.31
CA CYS A 202 14.83 -0.18 3.73
C CYS A 202 14.12 -1.41 4.30
N SER A 203 13.41 -1.31 5.42
CA SER A 203 12.70 -2.46 5.98
C SER A 203 11.57 -2.98 5.06
N ASN A 204 11.12 -2.17 4.11
CA ASN A 204 9.95 -2.42 3.27
C ASN A 204 10.24 -2.76 1.79
N TYR A 205 11.50 -2.79 1.35
CA TYR A 205 11.85 -3.09 -0.06
C TYR A 205 13.11 -3.94 -0.24
N ASP A 206 13.27 -4.57 -1.41
CA ASP A 206 14.49 -5.33 -1.74
C ASP A 206 15.65 -4.36 -1.97
N ARG A 207 16.54 -4.28 -0.98
CA ARG A 207 17.70 -3.37 -1.00
C ARG A 207 18.61 -3.59 -2.20
N LEU A 208 18.78 -4.84 -2.65
CA LEU A 208 19.66 -5.11 -3.80
C LEU A 208 19.04 -4.56 -5.09
N GLU A 209 17.72 -4.67 -5.22
CA GLU A 209 17.00 -4.10 -6.37
C GLU A 209 17.02 -2.56 -6.34
N ALA A 210 16.91 -1.97 -5.16
CA ALA A 210 16.98 -0.52 -4.98
C ALA A 210 18.39 0.04 -5.23
N GLU A 211 19.45 -0.70 -4.88
CA GLU A 211 20.84 -0.31 -5.20
C GLU A 211 21.09 -0.27 -6.72
N GLU A 212 20.38 -1.09 -7.51
CA GLU A 212 20.48 -1.10 -8.97
C GLU A 212 19.54 -0.08 -9.64
N ASN A 213 18.32 0.09 -9.13
CA ASN A 213 17.25 0.84 -9.80
C ASN A 213 16.87 2.17 -9.12
N GLY A 214 17.49 2.49 -7.99
CA GLY A 214 17.13 3.63 -7.13
C GLY A 214 15.98 3.31 -6.16
N LEU A 215 15.64 4.29 -5.33
CA LEU A 215 14.58 4.18 -4.32
C LEU A 215 13.23 3.81 -4.99
N PRO A 216 12.55 2.72 -4.60
CA PRO A 216 11.37 2.24 -5.32
C PRO A 216 10.10 3.04 -5.01
N CYS A 217 10.14 3.92 -4.02
CA CYS A 217 9.00 4.64 -3.48
C CYS A 217 9.40 6.07 -3.09
N TYR A 218 8.44 6.90 -2.68
CA TYR A 218 8.76 8.18 -2.09
C TYR A 218 9.39 7.98 -0.70
N GLY A 219 10.32 8.84 -0.33
CA GLY A 219 10.83 8.95 1.04
C GLY A 219 10.32 10.24 1.67
N LEU A 220 10.00 10.20 2.96
CA LEU A 220 9.87 11.39 3.80
C LEU A 220 10.80 11.22 5.00
N TYR A 221 11.69 12.18 5.22
CA TYR A 221 12.74 12.08 6.22
C TYR A 221 12.69 13.27 7.18
N ASN A 222 12.53 12.98 8.48
CA ASN A 222 12.70 13.95 9.55
C ASN A 222 14.19 14.16 9.80
N VAL A 223 14.73 15.32 9.43
CA VAL A 223 16.18 15.58 9.49
C VAL A 223 16.68 15.64 10.93
N GLU A 224 15.92 16.25 11.84
CA GLU A 224 16.32 16.41 13.23
C GLU A 224 16.27 15.11 14.04
N GLY A 225 15.23 14.30 13.84
CA GLY A 225 15.04 13.03 14.55
C GLY A 225 15.68 11.82 13.87
N ALA A 226 16.05 11.96 12.60
CA ALA A 226 16.61 10.90 11.78
C ALA A 226 15.66 9.70 11.55
N GLU A 227 14.35 9.97 11.44
CA GLU A 227 13.32 8.97 11.11
C GLU A 227 12.88 9.04 9.64
N GLY A 228 12.69 7.86 9.03
CA GLY A 228 12.36 7.73 7.61
C GLY A 228 11.04 7.01 7.35
N PHE A 229 10.16 7.64 6.59
CA PHE A 229 8.89 7.11 6.11
C PHE A 229 9.05 6.57 4.69
N SER A 230 8.33 5.50 4.37
CA SER A 230 8.11 5.02 3.01
C SER A 230 6.76 5.53 2.49
N GLY A 231 6.73 6.12 1.30
CA GLY A 231 5.55 6.71 0.68
C GLY A 231 5.17 6.01 -0.62
N TYR A 232 3.93 5.52 -0.71
CA TYR A 232 3.42 4.87 -1.92
C TYR A 232 2.28 5.67 -2.54
N ASP A 233 2.38 5.86 -3.85
CA ASP A 233 1.31 6.46 -4.63
C ASP A 233 0.14 5.46 -4.76
N PHE A 234 -1.00 5.78 -4.14
CA PHE A 234 -2.13 4.87 -4.10
C PHE A 234 -2.87 4.76 -5.45
N ILE A 235 -2.68 5.72 -6.35
CA ILE A 235 -3.22 5.67 -7.72
C ILE A 235 -2.38 4.69 -8.54
N ASP A 236 -1.05 4.80 -8.49
CA ASP A 236 -0.16 3.87 -9.19
C ASP A 236 -0.30 2.45 -8.63
N THR A 237 -0.45 2.33 -7.31
CA THR A 237 -0.77 1.05 -6.66
C THR A 237 -2.06 0.44 -7.21
N ALA A 238 -3.10 1.25 -7.45
CA ALA A 238 -4.35 0.77 -8.03
C ALA A 238 -4.17 0.31 -9.48
N VAL A 239 -3.41 1.07 -10.30
CA VAL A 239 -3.08 0.69 -11.68
C VAL A 239 -2.31 -0.64 -11.71
N GLU A 240 -1.29 -0.78 -10.86
CA GLU A 240 -0.48 -1.99 -10.79
C GLU A 240 -1.33 -3.20 -10.36
N TYR A 241 -2.17 -3.02 -9.33
CA TYR A 241 -3.05 -4.07 -8.83
C TYR A 241 -4.03 -4.57 -9.90
N VAL A 242 -4.67 -3.64 -10.62
CA VAL A 242 -5.58 -3.98 -11.74
C VAL A 242 -4.81 -4.66 -12.88
N GLY A 243 -3.61 -4.19 -13.20
CA GLY A 243 -2.74 -4.83 -14.20
C GLY A 243 -2.34 -6.26 -13.81
N ASN A 244 -2.07 -6.51 -12.53
CA ASN A 244 -1.75 -7.84 -12.02
C ASN A 244 -2.99 -8.76 -12.02
N ALA A 245 -4.18 -8.24 -11.71
CA ALA A 245 -5.43 -8.97 -11.87
C ALA A 245 -5.69 -9.34 -13.34
N ALA A 246 -5.40 -8.44 -14.29
CA ALA A 246 -5.52 -8.72 -15.72
C ALA A 246 -4.56 -9.83 -16.19
N LYS A 247 -3.30 -9.83 -15.73
CA LYS A 247 -2.35 -10.90 -16.05
C LYS A 247 -2.81 -12.25 -15.49
N ALA A 248 -3.28 -12.28 -14.24
CA ALA A 248 -3.84 -13.48 -13.62
C ALA A 248 -5.08 -13.99 -14.38
N ASP A 249 -5.96 -13.09 -14.82
CA ASP A 249 -7.12 -13.39 -15.66
C ASP A 249 -6.72 -14.11 -16.94
N GLN A 250 -5.74 -13.55 -17.67
CA GLN A 250 -5.24 -14.14 -18.91
C GLN A 250 -4.66 -15.54 -18.70
N GLU A 251 -3.91 -15.76 -17.61
CA GLU A 251 -3.38 -17.08 -17.27
C GLU A 251 -4.49 -18.10 -16.96
N ILE A 252 -5.52 -17.68 -16.21
CA ILE A 252 -6.66 -18.52 -15.87
C ILE A 252 -7.47 -18.86 -17.13
N VAL A 253 -7.80 -17.86 -17.96
CA VAL A 253 -8.55 -18.05 -19.21
C VAL A 253 -7.80 -18.98 -20.16
N ARG A 254 -6.49 -18.78 -20.33
CA ARG A 254 -5.65 -19.67 -21.13
C ARG A 254 -5.69 -21.11 -20.60
N SER A 255 -5.60 -21.29 -19.28
CA SER A 255 -5.73 -22.61 -18.66
C SER A 255 -7.11 -23.25 -18.93
N LEU A 256 -8.20 -22.48 -18.82
CA LEU A 256 -9.56 -22.97 -19.09
C LEU A 256 -9.76 -23.39 -20.55
N GLN A 257 -9.07 -22.74 -21.49
CA GLN A 257 -9.20 -23.02 -22.93
C GLN A 257 -8.26 -24.13 -23.42
N GLU A 258 -7.04 -24.19 -22.90
CA GLU A 258 -5.95 -24.99 -23.49
C GLU A 258 -5.61 -26.26 -22.71
N ASP A 259 -6.03 -26.40 -21.45
CA ASP A 259 -5.69 -27.56 -20.63
C ASP A 259 -6.80 -28.65 -20.68
N PRO A 260 -6.64 -29.70 -21.51
CA PRO A 260 -7.64 -30.75 -21.63
C PRO A 260 -7.73 -31.66 -20.40
N SER A 261 -6.84 -31.50 -19.41
CA SER A 261 -6.85 -32.30 -18.18
C SER A 261 -7.79 -31.75 -17.11
N LEU A 262 -8.31 -30.53 -17.28
CA LEU A 262 -9.21 -29.90 -16.32
C LEU A 262 -10.55 -30.65 -16.25
N THR A 263 -10.95 -30.99 -15.03
CA THR A 263 -12.30 -31.48 -14.75
C THR A 263 -13.28 -30.32 -14.64
N GLN A 264 -14.58 -30.61 -14.67
CA GLN A 264 -15.60 -29.59 -14.38
C GLN A 264 -15.42 -28.95 -13.00
N GLY A 265 -14.93 -29.70 -12.01
CA GLY A 265 -14.59 -29.17 -10.70
C GLY A 265 -13.45 -28.15 -10.76
N ASP A 266 -12.40 -28.45 -11.52
CA ASP A 266 -11.26 -27.54 -11.70
C ASP A 266 -11.68 -26.26 -12.44
N MET A 267 -12.54 -26.37 -13.46
CA MET A 267 -13.10 -25.23 -14.17
C MET A 267 -13.96 -24.34 -13.27
N ASN A 268 -14.75 -24.94 -12.37
CA ASN A 268 -15.54 -24.18 -11.39
C ASN A 268 -14.65 -23.42 -10.39
N VAL A 269 -13.54 -24.03 -9.96
CA VAL A 269 -12.58 -23.36 -9.06
C VAL A 269 -11.88 -22.20 -9.77
N LYS A 270 -11.42 -22.42 -11.01
CA LYS A 270 -10.73 -21.41 -11.81
C LYS A 270 -11.64 -20.23 -12.17
N SER A 271 -12.87 -20.48 -12.60
CA SER A 271 -13.84 -19.42 -12.87
C SER A 271 -14.18 -18.62 -11.60
N LYS A 272 -14.24 -19.27 -10.43
CA LYS A 272 -14.41 -18.57 -9.15
C LYS A 272 -13.20 -17.70 -8.77
N GLU A 273 -11.99 -18.23 -8.92
CA GLU A 273 -10.74 -17.49 -8.71
C GLU A 273 -10.68 -16.25 -9.63
N ARG A 274 -11.08 -16.42 -10.89
CA ARG A 274 -11.21 -15.32 -11.85
C ARG A 274 -12.12 -14.21 -11.31
N TYR A 275 -13.32 -14.56 -10.86
CA TYR A 275 -14.27 -13.61 -10.29
C TYR A 275 -13.73 -12.93 -9.03
N ASP A 276 -13.15 -13.70 -8.11
CA ASP A 276 -12.64 -13.18 -6.84
C ASP A 276 -11.48 -12.19 -7.04
N ASN A 277 -10.59 -12.46 -8.00
CA ASN A 277 -9.49 -11.55 -8.33
C ASN A 277 -10.01 -10.22 -8.88
N TRP A 278 -11.01 -10.25 -9.77
CA TRP A 278 -11.63 -9.03 -10.28
C TRP A 278 -12.44 -8.27 -9.23
N ASP A 279 -13.14 -8.98 -8.35
CA ASP A 279 -13.90 -8.36 -7.26
C ASP A 279 -12.96 -7.69 -6.25
N ALA A 280 -11.84 -8.32 -5.91
CA ALA A 280 -10.80 -7.72 -5.09
C ALA A 280 -10.22 -6.46 -5.74
N ALA A 281 -9.90 -6.50 -7.03
CA ALA A 281 -9.38 -5.35 -7.77
C ALA A 281 -10.41 -4.21 -7.83
N LEU A 282 -11.68 -4.53 -8.09
CA LEU A 282 -12.78 -3.55 -8.07
C LEU A 282 -12.87 -2.86 -6.71
N ASN A 283 -12.88 -3.65 -5.63
CA ASN A 283 -13.05 -3.13 -4.27
C ASN A 283 -11.85 -2.29 -3.82
N LEU A 284 -10.64 -2.61 -4.29
CA LEU A 284 -9.46 -1.78 -4.05
C LEU A 284 -9.61 -0.41 -4.71
N VAL A 285 -9.96 -0.36 -6.00
CA VAL A 285 -10.16 0.91 -6.71
C VAL A 285 -11.29 1.72 -6.07
N TRP A 286 -12.39 1.05 -5.71
CA TRP A 286 -13.51 1.65 -4.98
C TRP A 286 -13.07 2.26 -3.63
N TYR A 287 -12.22 1.55 -2.89
CA TYR A 287 -11.65 2.05 -1.63
C TYR A 287 -10.86 3.33 -1.86
N GLN A 288 -10.00 3.37 -2.89
CA GLN A 288 -9.23 4.59 -3.18
C GLN A 288 -10.14 5.77 -3.52
N LEU A 289 -11.13 5.56 -4.39
CA LEU A 289 -12.11 6.61 -4.73
C LEU A 289 -12.85 7.16 -3.50
N LYS A 290 -13.34 6.25 -2.65
CA LYS A 290 -14.22 6.60 -1.53
C LYS A 290 -13.48 7.13 -0.33
N MET A 291 -12.38 6.50 0.05
CA MET A 291 -11.70 6.77 1.33
C MET A 291 -10.61 7.82 1.20
N LYS A 292 -10.00 7.99 0.03
CA LYS A 292 -8.96 9.00 -0.19
C LYS A 292 -9.51 10.36 -0.60
N GLY A 293 -10.84 10.49 -0.76
CA GLY A 293 -11.50 11.77 -1.04
C GLY A 293 -11.08 12.38 -2.38
N VAL A 294 -10.74 11.55 -3.37
CA VAL A 294 -10.25 12.01 -4.69
C VAL A 294 -11.37 12.68 -5.50
N LEU A 295 -12.62 12.28 -5.24
CA LEU A 295 -13.81 12.87 -5.86
C LEU A 295 -14.49 13.88 -4.93
N LYS A 296 -15.19 14.84 -5.53
CA LYS A 296 -16.11 15.70 -4.80
C LYS A 296 -17.27 14.88 -4.24
N GLU A 297 -17.87 15.36 -3.16
CA GLU A 297 -18.97 14.67 -2.47
C GLU A 297 -20.13 14.33 -3.41
N ASP A 298 -20.62 15.30 -4.18
CA ASP A 298 -21.70 15.10 -5.16
C ASP A 298 -21.34 14.03 -6.22
N ASP A 299 -20.11 14.05 -6.74
CA ASP A 299 -19.63 13.10 -7.75
C ASP A 299 -19.53 11.68 -7.16
N MET A 300 -19.08 11.57 -5.91
CA MET A 300 -19.00 10.29 -5.18
C MET A 300 -20.38 9.74 -4.83
N GLU A 301 -21.36 10.58 -4.47
CA GLU A 301 -22.75 10.17 -4.23
C GLU A 301 -23.42 9.64 -5.51
N GLN A 302 -23.19 10.32 -6.63
CA GLN A 302 -23.66 9.83 -7.94
C GLN A 302 -23.02 8.47 -8.26
N LEU A 303 -21.70 8.36 -8.12
CA LEU A 303 -20.99 7.11 -8.40
C LEU A 303 -21.45 5.95 -7.51
N LEU A 304 -21.80 6.22 -6.25
CA LEU A 304 -22.40 5.23 -5.35
C LEU A 304 -23.76 4.74 -5.83
N THR A 305 -24.59 5.62 -6.39
CA THR A 305 -25.87 5.26 -6.97
C THR A 305 -25.67 4.34 -8.18
N GLU A 306 -24.81 4.75 -9.11
CA GLU A 306 -24.45 3.96 -10.29
C GLU A 306 -23.85 2.60 -9.92
N GLN A 307 -23.00 2.54 -8.89
CA GLN A 307 -22.39 1.30 -8.44
C GLN A 307 -23.42 0.31 -7.90
N ARG A 308 -24.44 0.78 -7.17
CA ARG A 308 -25.51 -0.06 -6.64
C ARG A 308 -26.41 -0.61 -7.74
N GLU A 309 -26.74 0.23 -8.72
CA GLU A 309 -27.50 -0.19 -9.90
C GLU A 309 -26.72 -1.23 -10.71
N TRP A 310 -25.43 -0.96 -10.97
CA TRP A 310 -24.56 -1.90 -11.66
C TRP A 310 -24.44 -3.26 -10.93
N ILE A 311 -24.32 -3.27 -9.59
CA ILE A 311 -24.29 -4.52 -8.82
C ILE A 311 -25.55 -5.35 -9.08
N LYS A 312 -26.73 -4.71 -9.06
CA LYS A 312 -27.99 -5.39 -9.32
C LYS A 312 -28.02 -6.00 -10.73
N GLU A 313 -27.65 -5.22 -11.74
CA GLU A 313 -27.61 -5.69 -13.13
C GLU A 313 -26.59 -6.82 -13.33
N LYS A 314 -25.42 -6.73 -12.69
CA LYS A 314 -24.37 -7.74 -12.72
C LYS A 314 -24.87 -9.07 -12.13
N GLU A 315 -25.49 -9.04 -10.95
CA GLU A 315 -26.02 -10.26 -10.31
C GLU A 315 -27.13 -10.92 -11.16
N GLU A 316 -28.04 -10.12 -11.71
CA GLU A 316 -29.09 -10.61 -12.62
C GLU A 316 -28.49 -11.24 -13.89
N ALA A 317 -27.52 -10.58 -14.52
CA ALA A 317 -26.85 -11.09 -15.72
C ALA A 317 -26.02 -12.35 -15.46
N ALA A 318 -25.32 -12.42 -14.31
CA ALA A 318 -24.54 -13.59 -13.93
C ALA A 318 -25.44 -14.80 -13.67
N GLN A 319 -26.54 -14.63 -12.93
CA GLN A 319 -27.53 -15.70 -12.71
C GLN A 319 -28.13 -16.17 -14.03
N LYS A 320 -28.47 -15.24 -14.93
CA LYS A 320 -29.01 -15.53 -16.25
C LYS A 320 -28.05 -16.36 -17.11
N ALA A 321 -26.74 -16.18 -16.97
CA ALA A 321 -25.74 -16.98 -17.69
C ALA A 321 -25.80 -18.48 -17.30
N GLY A 322 -26.28 -18.81 -16.10
CA GLY A 322 -26.49 -20.17 -15.64
C GLY A 322 -27.86 -20.77 -15.98
N GLU A 323 -28.79 -20.00 -16.56
CA GLU A 323 -30.15 -20.47 -16.81
C GLU A 323 -30.18 -21.74 -17.67
N GLY A 324 -31.02 -22.70 -17.27
CA GLY A 324 -31.14 -24.02 -17.92
C GLY A 324 -30.05 -25.03 -17.55
N SER A 325 -29.07 -24.64 -16.72
CA SER A 325 -28.06 -25.53 -16.15
C SER A 325 -28.19 -25.67 -14.63
N GLU A 326 -29.28 -25.20 -14.02
CA GLU A 326 -29.44 -25.11 -12.57
C GLU A 326 -29.28 -26.47 -11.88
N GLY A 327 -28.46 -26.49 -10.83
CA GLY A 327 -28.13 -27.73 -10.10
C GLY A 327 -27.18 -28.67 -10.86
N GLY A 328 -26.78 -28.32 -12.09
CA GLY A 328 -25.75 -29.00 -12.85
C GLY A 328 -24.34 -28.57 -12.46
N SER A 329 -23.35 -29.42 -12.73
CA SER A 329 -21.95 -29.16 -12.37
C SER A 329 -21.31 -28.01 -13.14
N ILE A 330 -21.85 -27.60 -14.30
CA ILE A 330 -21.34 -26.47 -15.10
C ILE A 330 -21.91 -25.10 -14.70
N TRP A 331 -23.02 -25.09 -13.97
CA TRP A 331 -23.75 -23.87 -13.60
C TRP A 331 -22.84 -22.82 -12.94
N ALA A 332 -22.04 -23.25 -11.96
CA ALA A 332 -21.14 -22.37 -11.24
C ALA A 332 -20.10 -21.71 -12.17
N CYS A 333 -19.58 -22.46 -13.15
CA CYS A 333 -18.64 -21.92 -14.13
C CYS A 333 -19.26 -20.78 -14.94
N LEU A 334 -20.47 -21.00 -15.48
CA LEU A 334 -21.16 -20.01 -16.31
C LEU A 334 -21.48 -18.72 -15.54
N VAL A 335 -21.97 -18.86 -14.32
CA VAL A 335 -22.29 -17.72 -13.44
C VAL A 335 -21.02 -16.94 -13.08
N ASN A 336 -19.97 -17.64 -12.65
CA ASN A 336 -18.71 -17.01 -12.25
C ASN A 336 -18.02 -16.33 -13.43
N ASP A 337 -17.99 -16.97 -14.61
CA ASP A 337 -17.34 -16.40 -15.79
C ASP A 337 -18.01 -15.11 -16.24
N LYS A 338 -19.36 -15.08 -16.23
CA LYS A 338 -20.11 -13.85 -16.56
C LYS A 338 -19.91 -12.77 -15.50
N ALA A 339 -19.93 -13.13 -14.22
CA ALA A 339 -19.66 -12.19 -13.14
C ALA A 339 -18.25 -11.59 -13.27
N ALA A 340 -17.23 -12.41 -13.55
CA ALA A 340 -15.84 -11.97 -13.73
C ALA A 340 -15.68 -11.02 -14.93
N GLU A 341 -16.33 -11.31 -16.07
CA GLU A 341 -16.33 -10.42 -17.25
C GLU A 341 -16.89 -9.03 -16.91
N LEU A 342 -18.08 -8.98 -16.29
CA LEU A 342 -18.73 -7.72 -15.94
C LEU A 342 -17.95 -6.95 -14.87
N THR A 343 -17.41 -7.66 -13.87
CA THR A 343 -16.58 -7.04 -12.82
C THR A 343 -15.30 -6.46 -13.41
N LYS A 344 -14.63 -7.17 -14.33
CA LYS A 344 -13.46 -6.64 -15.05
C LYS A 344 -13.78 -5.30 -15.71
N ASP A 345 -14.85 -5.25 -16.51
CA ASP A 345 -15.22 -4.03 -17.24
C ASP A 345 -15.50 -2.87 -16.26
N ARG A 346 -16.22 -3.14 -15.17
CA ARG A 346 -16.49 -2.13 -14.15
C ARG A 346 -15.24 -1.67 -13.41
N THR A 347 -14.29 -2.56 -13.14
CA THR A 347 -13.00 -2.22 -12.52
C THR A 347 -12.25 -1.19 -13.37
N TYR A 348 -12.22 -1.36 -14.69
CA TYR A 348 -11.59 -0.38 -15.59
C TYR A 348 -12.34 0.95 -15.65
N VAL A 349 -13.69 0.93 -15.60
CA VAL A 349 -14.48 2.17 -15.48
C VAL A 349 -14.12 2.93 -14.21
N LEU A 350 -14.11 2.27 -13.06
CA LEU A 350 -13.75 2.91 -11.78
C LEU A 350 -12.29 3.38 -11.77
N LEU A 351 -11.38 2.60 -12.34
CA LEU A 351 -9.97 2.96 -12.41
C LEU A 351 -9.77 4.22 -13.26
N ASN A 352 -10.47 4.33 -14.39
CA ASN A 352 -10.38 5.52 -15.23
C ASN A 352 -11.00 6.76 -14.57
N ILE A 353 -12.07 6.60 -13.80
CA ILE A 353 -12.60 7.70 -12.96
C ILE A 353 -11.54 8.16 -11.95
N LEU A 354 -10.85 7.21 -11.30
CA LEU A 354 -9.78 7.51 -10.34
C LEU A 354 -8.61 8.25 -11.01
N LEU A 355 -8.18 7.78 -12.19
CA LEU A 355 -7.10 8.39 -12.98
C LEU A 355 -7.46 9.79 -13.45
N GLU A 356 -8.65 9.97 -14.02
CA GLU A 356 -9.14 11.28 -14.50
C GLU A 356 -9.23 12.29 -13.36
N ALA A 357 -9.73 11.88 -12.19
CA ALA A 357 -9.78 12.73 -11.00
C ALA A 357 -8.38 13.13 -10.50
N ALA A 358 -7.38 12.27 -10.71
CA ALA A 358 -5.99 12.52 -10.41
C ALA A 358 -5.22 13.22 -11.55
N GLY A 359 -5.87 13.58 -12.66
CA GLY A 359 -5.23 14.18 -13.84
C GLY A 359 -4.27 13.24 -14.59
N ARG A 360 -4.44 11.92 -14.44
CA ARG A 360 -3.63 10.87 -15.10
C ARG A 360 -4.33 10.33 -16.34
N GLU A 361 -3.53 9.79 -17.26
CA GLU A 361 -4.03 9.20 -18.49
C GLU A 361 -4.89 7.94 -18.22
N PRO A 362 -6.09 7.83 -18.82
CA PRO A 362 -6.91 6.63 -18.71
C PRO A 362 -6.24 5.38 -19.30
N VAL A 363 -6.54 4.23 -18.73
CA VAL A 363 -6.08 2.93 -19.22
C VAL A 363 -7.19 2.17 -19.93
N THR A 364 -6.80 1.31 -20.87
CA THR A 364 -7.74 0.43 -21.57
C THR A 364 -7.70 -0.97 -20.99
N ALA A 365 -8.86 -1.64 -20.98
CA ALA A 365 -8.93 -3.05 -20.62
C ALA A 365 -8.09 -3.88 -21.59
N GLN A 366 -7.15 -4.67 -21.05
CA GLN A 366 -6.26 -5.56 -21.82
C GLN A 366 -6.87 -6.93 -22.06
#